data_AF-A0A3D1F3N3-F1
#
_entry.id   AF-A0A3D1F3N3-F1
#
_cell.length_a   1.000
_cell.length_b   1.000
_cell.length_c   1.000
_cell.angle_alpha   90.00
_cell.angle_beta   90.00
_cell.angle_gamma   90.00
#
_symmetry.space_group_name_H-M   'P 1'
#
loop_
_entity.id
_entity.type
_entity.pdbx_description
1 polymer ?
#
loop_
_entity_poly.entity_id
_entity_poly.type
_entity_poly.pdbx_seq_one_letter_code
_entity_poly.pdbx_strand_id
1 'polypeptide(L)'
;GNCPMELLIGFLRNPKFLERPIYKLLQDYFVDLRAKMEWGPTIPYAIGGLLNQHPRAAMACRADEANKDKYVEFYDKCTSET
;
A
#
# COMPACT_ATOMS: atom_id res chain seq x y z
N GLY A 1 3.27 2.53 2.92
CA GLY A 1 3.50 3.27 1.66
C GLY A 1 3.04 4.71 1.83
N ASN A 2 3.35 5.59 0.88
CA ASN A 2 2.90 6.99 0.90
C ASN A 2 1.52 7.14 0.26
N CYS A 3 0.92 8.32 0.42
CA CYS A 3 -0.27 8.72 -0.34
C CYS A 3 0.05 8.71 -1.85
N PRO A 4 -0.72 8.03 -2.70
CA PRO A 4 -0.52 8.06 -4.15
C PRO A 4 -0.62 9.50 -4.69
N MET A 5 0.37 9.90 -5.49
CA MET A 5 0.45 11.28 -5.99
C MET A 5 -0.73 11.63 -6.90
N GLU A 6 -1.17 10.67 -7.72
CA GLU A 6 -2.33 10.78 -8.58
C GLU A 6 -3.62 11.05 -7.80
N LEU A 7 -3.74 10.51 -6.59
CA LEU A 7 -4.88 10.76 -5.70
C LEU A 7 -4.84 12.19 -5.15
N LEU A 8 -3.67 12.60 -4.64
CA LEU A 8 -3.50 13.94 -4.06
C LEU A 8 -3.68 15.04 -5.12
N ILE A 9 -3.03 14.92 -6.27
CA ILE A 9 -3.09 15.94 -7.33
C ILE A 9 -4.51 16.04 -7.90
N GLY A 10 -5.17 14.90 -8.17
CA GLY A 10 -6.55 14.89 -8.67
C GLY A 10 -7.56 15.46 -7.66
N PHE A 11 -7.31 15.32 -6.36
CA PHE A 11 -8.11 15.96 -5.32
C PHE A 11 -7.90 17.48 -5.29
N LEU A 12 -6.66 17.96 -5.37
CA LEU A 12 -6.33 19.39 -5.26
C LEU A 12 -6.85 20.23 -6.44
N ARG A 13 -7.07 19.63 -7.62
CA ARG A 13 -7.60 20.28 -8.84
C ARG A 13 -6.90 21.62 -9.16
N ASN A 14 -5.61 21.71 -8.86
CA ASN A 14 -4.84 22.93 -9.06
C ASN A 14 -4.34 22.99 -10.51
N PRO A 15 -4.71 24.03 -11.31
CA PRO A 15 -4.39 24.10 -12.73
C PRO A 15 -2.89 24.24 -13.02
N LYS A 16 -2.05 24.50 -12.00
CA LYS A 16 -0.59 24.48 -12.14
C LYS A 16 -0.03 23.08 -12.37
N PHE A 17 -0.76 22.04 -11.97
CA PHE A 17 -0.32 20.66 -12.12
C PHE A 17 -1.03 19.98 -13.28
N LEU A 18 -0.29 19.15 -14.00
CA LEU A 18 -0.82 18.36 -15.11
C LEU A 18 -0.93 16.91 -14.66
N GLU A 19 -2.14 16.36 -14.66
CA GLU A 19 -2.40 14.98 -14.25
C GLU A 19 -1.97 13.97 -15.33
N ARG A 20 -2.14 14.32 -16.60
CA ARG A 20 -1.89 13.42 -17.74
C ARG A 20 -0.46 12.83 -17.74
N PRO A 21 0.63 13.60 -17.50
CA PRO A 21 1.98 13.03 -17.38
C PRO A 21 2.12 12.00 -16.24
N ILE A 22 1.43 12.20 -15.11
CA ILE A 22 1.45 11.27 -13.97
C ILE A 22 0.83 9.94 -14.41
N TYR A 23 -0.35 9.97 -15.03
CA TYR A 23 -1.00 8.76 -15.53
C TYR A 23 -0.17 8.05 -16.60
N LYS A 24 0.52 8.79 -17.47
CA LYS A 24 1.44 8.19 -18.46
C LYS A 24 2.59 7.44 -17.80
N LEU A 25 3.22 8.03 -16.79
CA LEU A 25 4.29 7.37 -16.03
C LEU A 25 3.77 6.11 -15.31
N LEU A 26 2.57 6.16 -14.74
CA LEU A 26 1.96 4.99 -14.11
C LEU A 26 1.71 3.87 -15.13
N GLN A 27 1.15 4.20 -16.30
CA GLN A 27 0.89 3.25 -17.38
C GLN A 27 2.19 2.61 -17.90
N ASP A 28 3.19 3.43 -18.22
CA ASP A 28 4.38 2.98 -18.94
C ASP A 28 5.39 2.23 -18.04
N TYR A 29 5.34 2.43 -16.72
CA TYR A 29 6.34 1.87 -15.79
C TYR A 29 5.74 1.13 -14.59
N PHE A 30 4.71 1.67 -13.94
CA PHE A 30 4.23 1.13 -12.66
C PHE A 30 3.37 -0.14 -12.81
N VAL A 31 2.71 -0.33 -13.95
CA VAL A 31 1.99 -1.58 -14.25
C VAL A 31 2.97 -2.75 -14.25
N ASP A 32 4.06 -2.64 -15.01
CA ASP A 32 5.12 -3.67 -15.07
C ASP A 32 5.85 -3.84 -13.74
N LEU A 33 6.10 -2.74 -13.03
CA LEU A 33 6.78 -2.77 -11.75
C LEU A 33 5.97 -3.56 -10.70
N ARG A 34 4.64 -3.38 -10.68
CA ARG A 34 3.74 -4.08 -9.76
C ARG A 34 3.76 -5.60 -9.94
N ALA A 35 4.04 -6.10 -11.14
CA ALA A 35 4.18 -7.52 -11.39
C ALA A 35 5.49 -8.12 -10.85
N LYS A 36 6.53 -7.29 -10.66
CA LYS A 36 7.88 -7.70 -10.24
C LYS A 36 8.15 -7.46 -8.77
N MET A 37 7.48 -6.48 -8.18
CA MET A 37 7.64 -6.12 -6.78
C MET A 37 6.31 -5.74 -6.15
N GLU A 38 6.14 -6.18 -4.92
CA GLU A 38 5.07 -5.71 -4.08
C GLU A 38 5.41 -4.33 -3.55
N TRP A 39 4.60 -3.33 -3.90
CA TRP A 39 4.77 -1.96 -3.45
C TRP A 39 3.41 -1.32 -3.18
N GLY A 40 3.36 -0.47 -2.16
CA GLY A 40 2.19 0.34 -1.83
C GLY A 40 1.60 0.05 -0.45
N PRO A 41 0.45 0.66 -0.13
CA PRO A 41 -0.26 0.42 1.12
C PRO A 41 -1.03 -0.91 1.04
N THR A 42 -0.35 -2.05 1.21
CA THR A 42 -1.02 -3.36 1.27
C THR A 42 -1.85 -3.49 2.55
N ILE A 43 -2.81 -4.42 2.55
CA ILE A 43 -3.77 -4.58 3.66
C ILE A 43 -3.08 -4.80 5.02
N PRO A 44 -2.02 -5.63 5.16
CA PRO A 44 -1.31 -5.76 6.43
C PRO A 44 -0.70 -4.46 6.95
N TYR A 45 -0.14 -3.61 6.07
CA TYR A 45 0.36 -2.29 6.48
C TYR A 45 -0.77 -1.35 6.90
N ALA A 46 -1.93 -1.43 6.24
CA ALA A 46 -3.10 -0.65 6.62
C ALA A 46 -3.63 -1.07 8.00
N ILE A 47 -3.77 -2.38 8.24
CA ILE A 47 -4.17 -2.94 9.54
C ILE A 47 -3.19 -2.51 10.63
N GLY A 48 -1.89 -2.73 10.44
CA GLY A 48 -0.87 -2.35 11.42
C GLY A 48 -0.87 -0.85 11.70
N GLY A 49 -1.03 -0.02 10.67
CA GLY A 49 -1.12 1.44 10.82
C GLY A 49 -2.36 1.89 11.60
N LEU A 50 -3.53 1.32 11.32
CA LEU A 50 -4.78 1.61 12.05
C LEU A 50 -4.69 1.21 13.53
N LEU A 51 -3.94 0.15 13.84
CA LEU A 51 -3.70 -0.33 15.20
C LEU A 51 -2.47 0.34 15.87
N ASN A 52 -1.87 1.35 15.24
CA ASN A 52 -0.66 2.04 15.72
C ASN A 52 0.52 1.09 16.02
N GLN A 53 0.67 0.03 15.22
CA GLN A 53 1.75 -0.96 15.34
C GLN A 53 2.94 -0.60 14.45
N HIS A 54 4.13 -1.02 14.88
CA HIS A 54 5.34 -0.90 14.06
C HIS A 54 5.19 -1.73 12.77
N PRO A 55 5.61 -1.23 11.59
CA PRO A 55 5.43 -1.92 10.31
C PRO A 55 6.10 -3.30 10.20
N ARG A 56 6.92 -3.69 11.17
CA ARG A 56 7.65 -4.97 11.18
C ARG A 56 6.69 -6.16 11.20
N ALA A 57 5.56 -6.07 11.91
CA ALA A 57 4.55 -7.13 11.93
C ALA A 57 3.93 -7.36 10.55
N ALA A 58 3.57 -6.26 9.86
CA ALA A 58 3.08 -6.30 8.49
C ALA A 58 4.14 -6.82 7.50
N MET A 59 5.40 -6.39 7.65
CA MET A 59 6.53 -6.90 6.84
C MET A 59 6.69 -8.41 7.00
N ALA A 60 6.64 -8.92 8.23
CA ALA A 60 6.74 -10.35 8.50
C ALA A 60 5.57 -11.14 7.90
N CYS A 61 4.34 -10.61 7.97
CA CYS A 61 3.17 -11.19 7.31
C CYS A 61 3.36 -11.24 5.79
N ARG A 62 3.84 -10.17 5.16
CA ARG A 62 4.06 -10.15 3.70
C ARG A 62 5.19 -11.07 3.24
N ALA A 63 6.18 -11.35 4.09
CA ALA A 63 7.25 -12.28 3.79
C ALA A 63 6.84 -13.77 3.88
N ASP A 64 5.69 -14.08 4.49
CA ASP A 64 5.15 -15.44 4.58
C ASP A 64 4.31 -15.76 3.33
N GLU A 65 4.94 -16.36 2.32
CA GLU A 65 4.28 -16.69 1.05
C GLU A 65 3.01 -17.55 1.19
N ALA A 66 2.90 -18.38 2.23
CA ALA A 66 1.74 -19.25 2.44
C ALA A 66 0.56 -18.51 3.09
N ASN A 67 0.84 -17.49 3.90
CA ASN A 67 -0.17 -16.81 4.71
C ASN A 67 -0.31 -15.31 4.44
N LYS A 68 0.50 -14.73 3.54
CA LYS A 68 0.55 -13.27 3.30
C LYS A 68 -0.81 -12.65 2.98
N ASP A 69 -1.72 -13.40 2.37
CA ASP A 69 -3.07 -12.94 1.98
C ASP A 69 -4.18 -13.29 2.97
N LYS A 70 -3.86 -13.94 4.10
CA LYS A 70 -4.80 -14.27 5.16
C LYS A 70 -4.99 -13.08 6.11
N TYR A 71 -5.56 -12.00 5.58
CA TYR A 71 -5.65 -10.72 6.29
C TYR A 71 -6.45 -10.79 7.59
N VAL A 72 -7.47 -11.65 7.67
CA VAL A 72 -8.28 -11.85 8.87
C VAL A 72 -7.44 -12.48 9.98
N GLU A 73 -6.69 -13.55 9.69
CA GLU A 73 -5.80 -14.18 10.66
C GLU A 73 -4.72 -13.21 11.15
N PHE A 74 -4.20 -12.36 10.26
CA PHE A 74 -3.27 -11.30 10.64
C PHE A 74 -3.91 -10.26 11.58
N TYR A 75 -5.14 -9.83 11.28
CA TYR A 75 -5.89 -8.91 12.14
C TYR A 75 -6.19 -9.51 13.52
N ASP A 76 -6.65 -10.76 13.56
CA ASP A 76 -6.93 -11.47 14.80
C ASP A 76 -5.65 -11.59 15.65
N LYS A 77 -4.52 -11.92 15.02
CA LYS A 77 -3.21 -11.92 15.69
C LYS A 77 -2.88 -10.55 16.28
N CYS A 78 -2.98 -9.48 15.47
CA CYS A 78 -2.66 -8.12 15.90
C CYS A 78 -3.52 -7.63 17.07
N THR A 79 -4.76 -8.11 17.19
CA THR A 79 -5.70 -7.69 18.24
C THR A 79 -5.72 -8.62 19.45
N SER A 80 -5.34 -9.90 19.29
CA SER A 80 -5.23 -10.88 20.39
C SER A 80 -4.09 -10.61 21.37
N GLU A 81 -3.09 -9.81 20.97
CA GLU A 81 -1.97 -9.38 21.80
C GLU A 81 -2.27 -8.08 22.60
N THR A 82 -3.51 -7.56 22.53
CA THR A 82 -3.96 -6.35 23.24
C THR A 82 -4.75 -6.70 24.48
#